data_AF-A0A7K2MZW4-F1
#
_entry.id   AF-A0A7K2MZW4-F1
#
_cell.length_a   1.000
_cell.length_b   1.000
_cell.length_c   1.000
_cell.angle_alpha   90.00
_cell.angle_beta   90.00
_cell.angle_gamma   90.00
#
_symmetry.space_group_name_H-M   'P 1'
#
loop_
_entity.id
_entity.type
_entity.pdbx_description
1 polymer ?
#
loop_
_entity_poly.entity_id
_entity_poly.type
_entity_poly.pdbx_seq_one_letter_code
_entity_poly.pdbx_strand_id
1 'polypeptide(L)' 'MSTTAQIGVTGLAVMGRNLARNFARNGYTVAVH' A
#
# COMPACT_ATOMS: atom_id res chain seq x y z
N MET A 1 0.22 -7.96 -17.94
CA MET A 1 -0.58 -6.86 -17.36
C MET A 1 0.27 -6.14 -16.33
N SER A 2 0.64 -4.89 -16.58
CA SER A 2 1.22 -4.05 -15.52
C SER A 2 0.08 -3.64 -14.60
N THR A 3 0.00 -4.22 -13.42
CA THR A 3 -0.97 -3.80 -12.40
C THR A 3 -0.51 -2.48 -11.82
N THR A 4 -1.05 -1.37 -12.34
CA THR A 4 -0.76 -0.04 -11.82
C THR A 4 -1.28 0.05 -10.39
N ALA A 5 -0.38 0.28 -9.43
CA ALA A 5 -0.80 0.53 -8.06
C ALA A 5 -1.57 1.85 -7.99
N GLN A 6 -2.63 1.86 -7.19
CA GLN A 6 -3.44 3.05 -6.96
C GLN A 6 -2.81 3.94 -5.88
N ILE A 7 -2.03 3.34 -4.98
CA ILE A 7 -1.40 4.01 -3.84
C ILE A 7 0.05 3.54 -3.70
N GLY A 8 0.98 4.46 -3.51
CA GLY A 8 2.35 4.16 -3.11
C GLY A 8 2.57 4.44 -1.63
N VAL A 9 3.17 3.52 -0.89
CA VAL A 9 3.58 3.71 0.51
C VAL A 9 5.08 3.49 0.62
N THR A 10 5.80 4.53 1.05
CA THR A 10 7.23 4.46 1.30
C THR A 10 7.49 4.47 2.79
N GLY A 11 8.37 3.57 3.25
CA GLY A 11 8.71 3.42 4.66
C GLY A 11 7.72 2.50 5.39
N LEU A 12 8.19 1.33 5.81
CA LEU A 12 7.39 0.27 6.42
C LEU A 12 7.63 0.12 7.93
N ALA A 13 7.95 1.22 8.61
CA ALA A 13 7.83 1.31 10.06
C ALA A 13 6.38 1.05 10.49
N VAL A 14 6.11 1.06 11.80
CA VAL A 14 4.81 0.65 12.37
C VAL A 14 3.63 1.36 11.69
N MET A 15 3.72 2.67 11.50
CA MET A 15 2.65 3.45 10.86
C MET A 15 2.48 3.08 9.38
N GLY A 16 3.56 3.09 8.59
CA GLY A 16 3.50 2.83 7.15
C GLY A 16 2.99 1.44 6.79
N ARG A 17 3.38 0.41 7.57
CA ARG A 17 2.83 -0.94 7.40
C ARG A 17 1.34 -1.02 7.73
N ASN A 18 0.89 -0.32 8.77
CA ASN A 18 -0.52 -0.29 9.13
C ASN A 18 -1.36 0.45 8.07
N LEU A 19 -0.84 1.55 7.53
CA LEU A 19 -1.46 2.32 6.47
C LEU A 19 -1.60 1.50 5.17
N ALA A 20 -0.52 0.87 4.71
CA ALA A 20 -0.54 0.02 3.52
C ALA A 20 -1.59 -1.10 3.63
N ARG A 21 -1.72 -1.71 4.81
CA ARG A 21 -2.71 -2.75 5.07
C ARG A 21 -4.13 -2.25 5.16
N ASN A 22 -4.34 -1.06 5.72
CA ASN A 22 -5.66 -0.46 5.77
C ASN A 22 -6.20 -0.27 4.33
N PHE A 23 -5.38 0.31 3.46
CA PHE A 23 -5.75 0.49 2.06
C PHE A 23 -5.94 -0.83 1.30
N ALA A 24 -5.04 -1.80 1.49
CA ALA A 24 -5.19 -3.11 0.87
C ALA A 24 -6.49 -3.83 1.29
N ARG A 25 -6.89 -3.73 2.56
CA ARG A 25 -8.16 -4.29 3.06
C ARG A 25 -9.39 -3.58 2.51
N ASN A 26 -9.25 -2.30 2.14
CA ASN A 26 -10.30 -1.50 1.52
C ASN A 26 -10.34 -1.65 -0.02
N GLY A 27 -9.59 -2.60 -0.58
CA GLY A 27 -9.65 -2.95 -2.01
C GLY A 27 -8.72 -2.15 -2.91
N TYR A 28 -7.79 -1.37 -2.35
CA TYR A 28 -6.79 -0.66 -3.14
C TYR A 28 -5.57 -1.53 -3.42
N THR A 29 -5.06 -1.47 -4.64
CA THR A 29 -3.74 -2.03 -4.96
C THR A 29 -2.66 -1.07 -4.48
N VAL A 30 -1.82 -1.51 -3.54
CA VAL A 30 -0.80 -0.69 -2.89
C VAL A 30 0.61 -1.16 -3.28
N ALA A 31 1.40 -0.27 -3.87
CA ALA A 31 2.84 -0.48 -4.04
C ALA A 31 3.57 -0.03 -2.77
N VAL A 32 4.53 -0.84 -2.30
CA VAL A 32 5.33 -0.55 -1.11
C VAL A 32 6.81 -0.42 -1.47
N HIS A 33 7.51 0.53 -0.84
CA HIS A 33 8.95 0.74 -0.97
C HIS A 33 9.62 0.92 0.39
#